data_AF-A0A178K2X2-F1
#
_entry.id   AF-A0A178K2X2-F1
#
_cell.length_a   1.000
_cell.length_b   1.000
_cell.length_c   1.000
_cell.angle_alpha   90.00
_cell.angle_beta   90.00
_cell.angle_gamma   90.00
#
_symmetry.space_group_name_H-M   'P 1'
#
loop_
_entity.id
_entity.type
_entity.pdbx_description
1 polymer ?
#
loop_
_entity_poly.entity_id
_entity_poly.type
_entity_poly.pdbx_seq_one_letter_code
_entity_poly.pdbx_strand_id
1 'polypeptide(L)'
;MSFDEIYLSIAGNMLENIQSKDWITSHIDVEYYGEDALEMGGGFTTKDNLFTSFKFRKFDRRIINDFHRLHQMTIENNFSKWNRAKFTLEPTGKFNMEFEWDQALFDEVERLNNE
;
A
#
# COMPACT_ATOMS: atom_id res chain seq x y z
N MET A 1 4.14 -16.28 -6.74
CA MET A 1 3.78 -14.94 -6.25
C MET A 1 4.64 -13.93 -6.97
N SER A 2 4.15 -13.51 -8.14
CA SER A 2 4.68 -12.40 -8.93
C SER A 2 4.09 -11.07 -8.45
N PHE A 3 4.67 -9.94 -8.89
CA PHE A 3 4.11 -8.61 -8.61
C PHE A 3 2.63 -8.51 -8.96
N ASP A 4 2.21 -9.07 -10.11
CA ASP A 4 0.81 -9.08 -10.55
C ASP A 4 -0.12 -9.80 -9.57
N GLU A 5 0.31 -10.91 -8.97
CA GLU A 5 -0.51 -11.65 -7.99
C GLU A 5 -0.71 -10.84 -6.72
N ILE A 6 0.33 -10.10 -6.30
CA ILE A 6 0.28 -9.20 -5.15
C ILE A 6 -0.71 -8.05 -5.44
N TYR A 7 -0.59 -7.42 -6.61
CA TYR A 7 -1.50 -6.33 -7.01
C TYR A 7 -2.95 -6.79 -7.10
N LEU A 8 -3.20 -7.98 -7.65
CA LEU A 8 -4.54 -8.56 -7.71
C LEU A 8 -5.10 -8.86 -6.32
N SER A 9 -4.27 -9.37 -5.41
CA SER A 9 -4.65 -9.60 -4.00
C SER A 9 -5.06 -8.30 -3.30
N ILE A 10 -4.25 -7.25 -3.45
CA ILE A 10 -4.52 -5.92 -2.86
C ILE A 10 -5.79 -5.32 -3.45
N ALA A 11 -5.91 -5.30 -4.78
CA ALA A 11 -7.08 -4.76 -5.47
C ALA A 11 -8.37 -5.50 -5.08
N GLY A 12 -8.32 -6.84 -4.99
CA GLY A 12 -9.44 -7.66 -4.52
C GLY A 12 -9.87 -7.27 -3.11
N ASN A 13 -8.92 -7.19 -2.17
CA ASN A 13 -9.20 -6.77 -0.79
C ASN A 13 -9.82 -5.36 -0.73
N MET A 14 -9.32 -4.41 -1.52
CA MET A 14 -9.89 -3.06 -1.61
C MET A 14 -11.34 -3.13 -2.08
N LEU A 15 -11.61 -3.79 -3.21
CA LEU A 15 -12.95 -3.90 -3.79
C LEU A 15 -13.95 -4.54 -2.81
N GLU A 16 -13.54 -5.56 -2.06
CA GLU A 16 -14.39 -6.18 -1.03
C GLU A 16 -14.69 -5.25 0.15
N ASN A 17 -13.81 -4.28 0.42
CA ASN A 17 -13.96 -3.33 1.53
C ASN A 17 -14.55 -1.97 1.12
N ILE A 18 -14.64 -1.67 -0.18
CA ILE A 18 -15.31 -0.49 -0.70
C ILE A 18 -16.82 -0.69 -0.57
N GLN A 19 -17.45 0.04 0.36
CA GLN A 19 -18.87 -0.10 0.68
C GLN A 19 -19.79 0.71 -0.24
N SER A 20 -19.23 1.58 -1.08
CA SER A 20 -19.99 2.46 -1.98
C SER A 20 -19.79 2.04 -3.42
N LYS A 21 -20.86 2.03 -4.22
CA LYS A 21 -20.77 1.78 -5.67
C LYS A 21 -20.39 3.03 -6.47
N ASP A 22 -20.47 4.19 -5.85
CA ASP A 22 -20.19 5.50 -6.45
C ASP A 22 -18.78 6.02 -6.11
N TRP A 23 -17.86 5.11 -5.82
CA TRP A 23 -16.46 5.47 -5.65
C TRP A 23 -15.81 5.85 -6.99
N ILE A 24 -14.94 6.85 -6.98
CA ILE A 24 -14.25 7.36 -8.16
C ILE A 24 -12.76 7.01 -8.16
N THR A 25 -12.17 6.88 -6.98
CA THR A 25 -10.78 6.49 -6.80
C THR A 25 -10.61 5.86 -5.42
N SER A 26 -9.63 4.96 -5.32
CA SER A 26 -9.27 4.28 -4.10
C SER A 26 -7.75 4.24 -4.03
N HIS A 27 -7.17 4.37 -2.85
CA HIS A 27 -5.74 4.21 -2.67
C HIS A 27 -5.40 3.56 -1.34
N ILE A 28 -4.25 2.88 -1.31
CA ILE A 28 -3.57 2.40 -0.12
C ILE A 28 -2.16 2.97 -0.16
N ASP A 29 -1.79 3.64 0.92
CA ASP A 29 -0.46 4.16 1.15
C ASP A 29 0.22 3.22 2.17
N VAL A 30 1.45 2.84 1.91
CA VAL A 30 2.25 2.00 2.80
C VAL A 30 3.55 2.71 3.10
N GLU A 31 3.86 2.82 4.37
CA GLU A 31 5.05 3.50 4.86
C GLU A 31 5.84 2.57 5.78
N TYR A 32 7.12 2.38 5.50
CA TYR A 32 8.04 1.60 6.31
C TYR A 32 8.70 2.52 7.35
N TYR A 33 8.45 2.20 8.62
CA TYR A 33 9.00 2.86 9.80
C TYR A 33 10.01 1.95 10.54
N GLY A 34 10.43 0.83 9.94
CA GLY A 34 11.29 -0.18 10.57
C GLY A 34 11.74 -1.27 9.60
N GLU A 35 12.63 -2.15 10.05
CA GLU A 35 12.90 -3.42 9.35
C GLU A 35 11.67 -4.33 9.31
N ASP A 36 10.77 -4.23 10.29
CA ASP A 36 9.53 -5.04 10.39
C ASP A 36 8.27 -4.19 10.72
N ALA A 37 8.43 -2.86 10.86
CA ALA A 37 7.32 -1.96 11.16
C ALA A 37 6.88 -1.25 9.89
N LEU A 38 5.67 -1.55 9.43
CA LEU A 38 5.00 -0.83 8.35
C LEU A 38 3.66 -0.28 8.84
N GLU A 39 3.34 0.93 8.40
CA GLU A 39 2.00 1.49 8.51
C GLU A 39 1.32 1.38 7.16
N MET A 40 0.03 1.04 7.17
CA MET A 40 -0.80 1.07 5.98
C MET A 40 -1.96 2.00 6.24
N GLY A 41 -2.04 3.04 5.43
CA GLY A 41 -3.13 3.99 5.35
C GLY A 41 -3.86 3.83 4.02
N GLY A 42 -5.03 4.44 3.90
CA GLY A 42 -5.75 4.43 2.64
C GLY A 42 -7.25 4.54 2.80
N GLY A 43 -7.92 4.71 1.67
CA GLY A 43 -9.36 4.87 1.60
C GLY A 43 -9.84 5.03 0.17
N PHE A 44 -11.14 5.26 0.05
CA PHE A 44 -11.77 5.55 -1.23
C PHE A 44 -12.50 6.88 -1.18
N THR A 45 -12.53 7.56 -2.32
CA THR A 45 -13.26 8.80 -2.52
C THR A 45 -14.49 8.53 -3.36
N THR A 46 -15.64 9.07 -2.97
CA THR A 46 -16.89 8.97 -3.75
C THR A 46 -17.06 10.12 -4.74
N LYS A 47 -18.04 10.00 -5.64
CA LYS A 47 -18.44 11.09 -6.57
C LYS A 47 -18.77 12.40 -5.86
N ASP A 48 -19.25 12.33 -4.61
CA ASP A 48 -19.50 13.48 -3.74
C ASP A 48 -18.22 14.09 -3.16
N ASN A 49 -17.05 13.63 -3.60
CA ASN A 49 -15.73 14.01 -3.09
C ASN A 49 -15.54 13.71 -1.59
N LEU A 50 -16.28 12.73 -1.07
CA LEU A 50 -16.17 12.28 0.31
C LEU A 50 -15.12 11.18 0.41
N PHE A 51 -14.04 11.45 1.13
CA PHE A 51 -13.02 10.45 1.44
C PHE A 51 -13.46 9.58 2.63
N THR A 52 -13.39 8.27 2.45
CA THR A 52 -13.66 7.27 3.49
C THR A 52 -12.44 6.39 3.68
N SER A 53 -11.83 6.45 4.85
CA SER A 53 -10.68 5.61 5.20
C SER A 53 -11.06 4.13 5.28
N PHE A 54 -10.19 3.26 4.79
CA PHE A 54 -10.34 1.82 4.94
C PHE A 54 -10.20 1.39 6.39
N LYS A 55 -10.99 0.38 6.76
CA LYS A 55 -10.81 -0.31 8.04
C LYS A 55 -9.89 -1.50 7.81
N PHE A 56 -8.58 -1.30 7.88
CA PHE A 56 -7.57 -2.37 7.71
C PHE A 56 -7.78 -3.58 8.63
N ARG A 57 -8.50 -3.42 9.75
CA ARG A 57 -8.95 -4.56 10.58
C ARG A 57 -9.84 -5.57 9.85
N LYS A 58 -10.50 -5.16 8.77
CA LYS A 58 -11.32 -6.02 7.89
C LYS A 58 -10.55 -6.56 6.69
N PHE A 59 -9.35 -6.05 6.42
CA PHE A 59 -8.51 -6.55 5.34
C PHE A 59 -7.92 -7.90 5.74
N ASP A 60 -7.63 -8.72 4.74
CA ASP A 60 -6.90 -9.95 4.98
C ASP A 60 -5.50 -9.62 5.52
N ARG A 61 -5.07 -10.33 6.57
CA ARG A 61 -3.74 -10.14 7.18
C ARG A 61 -2.60 -10.44 6.18
N ARG A 62 -2.88 -11.15 5.10
CA ARG A 62 -1.97 -11.38 3.98
C ARG A 62 -1.50 -10.09 3.33
N ILE A 63 -2.26 -8.98 3.41
CA ILE A 63 -1.84 -7.72 2.80
C ILE A 63 -0.48 -7.23 3.33
N ILE A 64 -0.19 -7.45 4.61
CA ILE A 64 1.11 -7.11 5.22
C ILE A 64 2.22 -7.97 4.61
N ASN A 65 1.95 -9.28 4.47
CA ASN A 65 2.88 -10.22 3.86
C ASN A 65 3.09 -9.96 2.36
N ASP A 66 2.05 -9.52 1.67
CA ASP A 66 2.04 -9.10 0.26
C ASP A 66 2.97 -7.89 0.08
N PHE A 67 2.85 -6.84 0.90
CA PHE A 67 3.76 -5.69 0.87
C PHE A 67 5.19 -6.04 1.28
N HIS A 68 5.39 -6.89 2.30
CA HIS A 68 6.74 -7.37 2.65
C HIS A 68 7.39 -8.11 1.50
N ARG A 69 6.64 -8.98 0.82
CA ARG A 69 7.15 -9.72 -0.32
C ARG A 69 7.45 -8.79 -1.50
N LEU A 70 6.61 -7.78 -1.70
CA LEU A 70 6.86 -6.74 -2.70
C LEU A 70 8.16 -5.99 -2.41
N HIS A 71 8.39 -5.59 -1.15
CA HIS A 71 9.61 -4.93 -0.72
C HIS A 71 10.85 -5.80 -0.93
N GLN A 72 10.79 -7.08 -0.55
CA GLN A 72 11.85 -8.06 -0.83
C GLN A 72 12.13 -8.18 -2.33
N MET A 73 11.10 -8.37 -3.15
CA MET A 73 11.25 -8.53 -4.60
C MET A 73 11.82 -7.29 -5.29
N THR A 74 11.46 -6.08 -4.83
CA THR A 74 12.01 -4.82 -5.38
C THR A 74 13.49 -4.66 -5.05
N ILE A 75 13.92 -5.01 -3.83
CA ILE A 75 15.33 -5.05 -3.44
C ILE A 75 16.10 -6.07 -4.30
N GLU A 76 15.57 -7.29 -4.45
CA GLU A 76 16.21 -8.36 -5.23
C GLU A 76 16.35 -8.00 -6.72
N ASN A 77 15.39 -7.26 -7.28
CA ASN A 77 15.43 -6.81 -8.67
C ASN A 77 16.31 -5.55 -8.87
N ASN A 78 17.00 -5.08 -7.82
CA ASN A 78 17.74 -3.82 -7.80
C ASN A 78 16.87 -2.63 -8.26
N PHE A 79 15.56 -2.75 -8.06
CA PHE A 79 14.62 -1.66 -8.21
C PHE A 79 14.87 -0.70 -7.05
N SER A 80 14.70 0.60 -7.28
CA SER A 80 14.91 1.65 -6.27
C SER A 80 14.34 1.22 -4.92
N LYS A 81 15.19 1.22 -3.89
CA LYS A 81 14.75 1.06 -2.51
C LYS A 81 13.64 2.08 -2.27
N TRP A 82 12.54 1.64 -1.68
CA TRP A 82 11.40 2.49 -1.36
C TRP A 82 11.00 2.20 0.07
N ASN A 83 10.55 3.23 0.76
CA ASN A 83 9.95 3.11 2.08
C ASN A 83 8.54 3.71 2.09
N ARG A 84 8.11 4.35 1.00
CA ARG A 84 6.73 4.71 0.74
C ARG A 84 6.25 4.06 -0.55
N ALA A 85 5.10 3.42 -0.50
CA ALA A 85 4.40 2.94 -1.69
C ALA A 85 2.96 3.43 -1.68
N LYS A 86 2.47 3.82 -2.86
CA LYS A 86 1.08 4.21 -3.05
C LYS A 86 0.45 3.37 -4.15
N PHE A 87 -0.50 2.54 -3.76
CA PHE A 87 -1.32 1.77 -4.67
C PHE A 87 -2.63 2.50 -4.92
N THR A 88 -2.84 2.99 -6.13
CA THR A 88 -4.09 3.62 -6.55
C THR A 88 -4.88 2.66 -7.43
N LEU A 89 -6.17 2.53 -7.16
CA LEU A 89 -7.13 1.75 -7.94
C LEU A 89 -8.25 2.67 -8.42
N GLU A 90 -8.64 2.51 -9.67
CA GLU A 90 -9.76 3.19 -10.31
C GLU A 90 -10.91 2.21 -10.57
N PRO A 91 -12.18 2.67 -10.60
CA PRO A 91 -13.35 1.81 -10.84
C PRO A 91 -13.37 1.20 -12.24
N THR A 92 -12.56 1.72 -13.16
CA THR A 92 -12.32 1.16 -14.49
C THR A 92 -11.49 -0.13 -14.47
N GLY A 93 -10.92 -0.51 -13.32
CA GLY A 93 -9.98 -1.63 -13.18
C GLY A 93 -8.54 -1.22 -13.47
N LYS A 94 -8.29 0.04 -13.81
CA LYS A 94 -6.94 0.58 -13.92
C LYS A 94 -6.36 0.76 -12.52
N PHE A 95 -5.14 0.29 -12.33
CA PHE A 95 -4.38 0.49 -11.10
C PHE A 95 -3.04 1.14 -11.42
N ASN A 96 -2.47 1.80 -10.43
CA ASN A 96 -1.15 2.41 -10.49
C ASN A 96 -0.42 2.15 -9.18
N MET A 97 0.86 1.81 -9.26
CA MET A 97 1.71 1.64 -8.10
C MET A 97 2.88 2.62 -8.19
N GLU A 98 2.99 3.49 -7.19
CA GLU A 98 4.05 4.49 -7.10
C GLU A 98 4.95 4.13 -5.93
N PHE A 99 6.26 4.13 -6.17
CA PHE A 99 7.27 3.85 -5.16
C PHE A 99 8.10 5.11 -4.94
N GLU A 100 8.22 5.52 -3.69
CA GLU A 100 8.99 6.69 -3.28
C GLU A 100 9.99 6.31 -2.19
N TRP A 101 11.18 6.90 -2.29
CA TRP A 101 12.21 6.83 -1.27
C TRP A 101 12.25 8.15 -0.51
N ASP A 102 11.77 8.11 0.73
CA ASP A 102 11.87 9.21 1.68
C ASP A 102 13.08 8.99 2.59
N GLN A 103 14.17 9.70 2.31
CA GLN A 103 15.40 9.57 3.10
C GLN A 103 15.21 9.94 4.57
N ALA A 104 14.30 10.86 4.89
CA ALA A 104 14.08 11.29 6.27
C ALA A 104 13.40 10.19 7.10
N LEU A 105 12.43 9.49 6.52
CA LEU A 105 11.86 8.28 7.12
C LEU A 105 12.94 7.23 7.34
N PHE A 106 13.76 6.94 6.33
CA PHE A 106 14.81 5.93 6.47
C PHE A 106 15.83 6.27 7.58
N ASP A 107 16.26 7.53 7.67
CA ASP A 107 17.17 7.99 8.73
C ASP A 107 16.52 7.87 10.12
N GLU A 108 15.23 8.18 10.24
CA GLU A 108 14.49 7.99 11.50
C GLU A 108 14.35 6.51 11.87
N VAL A 109 14.10 5.63 10.89
CA VAL A 109 14.11 4.18 11.10
C VAL A 109 15.47 3.68 11.59
N GLU A 110 16.56 4.07 10.92
CA GLU A 110 17.91 3.67 11.32
C GLU A 110 18.24 4.21 12.72
N ARG A 111 17.80 5.44 13.05
CA ARG A 111 17.96 6.00 14.41
C ARG A 111 17.21 5.18 15.46
N LEU A 112 15.96 4.79 15.18
CA LEU A 112 15.13 4.01 16.11
C LEU A 112 15.64 2.57 16.30
N ASN A 113 16.27 1.99 15.28
CA ASN A 113 16.76 0.60 15.32
C ASN A 113 18.14 0.47 15.97
N ASN A 114 18.88 1.58 16.12
CA ASN A 114 20.23 1.62 16.68
C ASN A 114 20.26 2.13 18.14
N GLU A 115 19.11 2.14 18.83
CA GLU A 115 18.92 2.53 20.25
C GLU A 115 18.58 1.30 21.11
#